data_AF-A0A913Y8P5-F1
#
_entry.id   AF-A0A913Y8P5-F1
#
_cell.length_a   1.000
_cell.length_b   1.000
_cell.length_c   1.000
_cell.angle_alpha   90.00
_cell.angle_beta   90.00
_cell.angle_gamma   90.00
#
_symmetry.space_group_name_H-M   'P 1'
#
loop_
_entity.id
_entity.type
_entity.pdbx_description
1 polymer ?
#
loop_
_entity_poly.entity_id
_entity_poly.type
_entity_poly.pdbx_seq_one_letter_code
_entity_poly.pdbx_strand_id
1 'polypeptide(L)'
;CVNLCSQDLIIEAIYADIIHGKLDQKNKQIEVEYALGRDIKPEMVTIIADVLNEWCESCESVLSSIDKQIQRANLYKEKKQQVKKSVETEVENLKKAIKATSQADMEDEGAVVSYQSQQYQQRSATSTKQKGLKGAKMFGSQVRR
;
A
#
# COMPACT_ATOMS: atom_id res chain seq x y z
N CYS A 1 49.16 -5.72 -18.52
CA CYS A 1 49.39 -4.27 -18.73
C CYS A 1 48.12 -3.56 -19.16
N VAL A 2 47.42 -3.98 -20.23
CA VAL A 2 46.22 -3.27 -20.75
C VAL A 2 45.06 -3.11 -19.75
N ASN A 3 44.81 -4.12 -18.90
CA ASN A 3 43.75 -4.05 -17.88
C ASN A 3 44.10 -3.18 -16.65
N LEU A 4 45.38 -2.86 -16.42
CA LEU A 4 45.75 -1.96 -15.31
C LEU A 4 45.54 -0.50 -15.73
N CYS A 5 45.98 -0.13 -16.94
CA CYS A 5 45.86 1.26 -17.41
C CYS A 5 44.42 1.76 -17.52
N SER A 6 43.46 0.87 -17.80
CA SER A 6 42.03 1.25 -17.81
C SER A 6 41.47 1.46 -16.41
N GLN A 7 41.96 0.74 -15.40
CA GLN A 7 41.56 0.96 -14.00
C GLN A 7 42.17 2.25 -13.46
N ASP A 8 43.43 2.54 -13.79
CA ASP A 8 44.11 3.75 -13.35
C ASP A 8 43.39 5.02 -13.84
N LEU A 9 42.94 5.04 -15.10
CA LEU A 9 42.13 6.15 -15.66
C LEU A 9 40.77 6.32 -14.97
N ILE A 10 40.11 5.20 -14.60
CA ILE A 10 38.84 5.26 -13.87
C ILE A 10 39.05 5.81 -12.46
N ILE A 11 40.14 5.38 -11.81
CA ILE A 11 40.53 5.86 -10.48
C ILE A 11 40.80 7.37 -10.54
N GLU A 12 41.56 7.84 -11.54
CA GLU A 12 41.81 9.27 -11.75
C GLU A 12 40.52 10.06 -11.99
N ALA A 13 39.58 9.55 -12.78
CA ALA A 13 38.30 10.22 -13.03
C ALA A 13 37.41 10.32 -11.77
N ILE A 14 37.49 9.32 -10.88
CA ILE A 14 36.83 9.37 -9.56
C ILE A 14 37.50 10.39 -8.65
N TYR A 15 38.84 10.39 -8.59
CA TYR A 15 39.58 11.36 -7.78
C TYR A 15 39.45 12.82 -8.27
N ALA A 16 39.17 13.02 -9.56
CA ALA A 16 38.88 14.32 -10.15
C ALA A 16 37.40 14.75 -10.01
N ASP A 17 36.59 14.02 -9.25
CA ASP A 17 35.15 14.24 -9.03
C ASP A 17 34.29 14.27 -10.32
N ILE A 18 34.80 13.68 -11.42
CA ILE A 18 34.06 13.61 -12.69
C ILE A 18 32.98 12.53 -12.62
N ILE A 19 33.29 11.41 -11.95
CA ILE A 19 32.41 10.25 -11.78
C ILE A 19 32.41 9.85 -10.31
N HIS A 20 31.22 9.67 -9.76
CA HIS A 20 31.02 9.13 -8.41
C HIS A 20 30.44 7.74 -8.53
N GLY A 21 31.08 6.76 -7.92
CA GLY A 21 30.69 5.37 -8.05
C GLY A 21 31.64 4.40 -7.38
N LYS A 22 31.31 3.12 -7.45
CA LYS A 22 32.10 2.02 -6.86
C LYS A 22 32.55 1.05 -7.93
N LEU A 23 33.82 0.62 -7.83
CA LEU A 23 34.36 -0.41 -8.69
C LEU A 23 33.93 -1.79 -8.20
N ASP A 24 33.08 -2.46 -8.97
CA ASP A 24 32.79 -3.88 -8.78
C ASP A 24 33.80 -4.72 -9.58
N GLN A 25 34.90 -5.06 -8.91
CA GLN A 25 35.98 -5.83 -9.52
C GLN A 25 35.58 -7.28 -9.83
N LYS A 26 34.59 -7.84 -9.12
CA LYS A 26 34.11 -9.20 -9.34
C LYS A 26 33.37 -9.29 -10.68
N ASN A 27 32.49 -8.33 -10.95
CA ASN A 27 31.73 -8.26 -12.19
C ASN A 27 32.44 -7.47 -13.29
N LYS A 28 33.60 -6.87 -12.99
CA LYS A 28 34.41 -6.03 -13.89
C LYS A 28 33.63 -4.83 -14.42
N GLN A 29 32.86 -4.19 -13.54
CA GLN A 29 31.99 -3.05 -13.87
C GLN A 29 32.19 -1.92 -12.86
N ILE A 30 31.78 -0.72 -13.24
CA ILE A 30 31.67 0.42 -12.33
C ILE A 30 30.19 0.73 -12.11
N GLU A 31 29.78 0.78 -10.86
CA GLU A 31 28.46 1.24 -10.45
C GLU A 31 28.53 2.75 -10.29
N VAL A 32 27.96 3.50 -11.24
CA VAL A 32 27.98 4.96 -11.24
C VAL A 32 26.73 5.48 -10.53
N GLU A 33 26.93 6.21 -9.44
CA GLU A 33 25.87 6.91 -8.70
C GLU A 33 25.61 8.29 -9.32
N TYR A 34 26.66 8.96 -9.80
CA TYR A 34 26.58 10.28 -10.41
C TYR A 34 27.75 10.52 -11.37
N ALA A 35 27.53 11.34 -12.41
CA ALA A 35 28.58 11.76 -13.32
C ALA A 35 28.31 13.16 -13.87
N LEU A 36 29.37 13.92 -14.13
CA LEU A 36 29.27 15.23 -14.79
C LEU A 36 28.95 15.08 -16.28
N GLY A 37 27.97 15.85 -16.76
CA GLY A 37 27.67 15.95 -18.19
C GLY A 37 28.73 16.79 -18.90
N ARG A 38 29.53 16.17 -19.78
CA ARG A 38 30.66 16.84 -20.45
C ARG A 38 30.27 17.58 -21.74
N ASP A 39 29.48 16.93 -22.60
CA ASP A 39 29.14 17.45 -23.92
C ASP A 39 27.62 17.43 -24.11
N ILE A 40 27.04 18.56 -24.52
CA ILE A 40 25.63 18.65 -24.92
C ILE A 40 25.58 19.16 -26.34
N LYS A 41 25.09 18.33 -27.26
CA LYS A 41 24.82 18.76 -28.63
C LYS A 41 23.47 19.48 -28.70
N PRO A 42 23.30 20.48 -29.58
CA PRO A 42 22.03 21.19 -29.72
C PRO A 42 20.83 20.26 -29.96
N GLU A 43 21.01 19.20 -30.75
CA GLU A 43 19.96 18.19 -31.02
C GLU A 43 19.52 17.39 -29.78
N MET A 44 20.37 17.30 -28.74
CA MET A 44 20.09 16.52 -27.53
C MET A 44 19.25 17.29 -26.51
N VAL A 45 19.17 18.61 -26.63
CA VAL A 45 18.44 19.46 -25.66
C VAL A 45 16.96 19.09 -25.62
N THR A 46 16.34 18.88 -26.78
CA THR A 46 14.94 18.46 -26.87
C THR A 46 14.73 17.09 -26.24
N ILE A 47 15.63 16.14 -26.51
CA ILE A 47 15.57 14.77 -25.94
C ILE A 47 15.67 14.82 -24.41
N ILE A 48 16.59 15.62 -23.86
CA ILE A 48 16.73 15.79 -22.41
C ILE A 48 15.45 16.37 -21.82
N ALA A 49 14.86 17.37 -22.46
CA ALA A 49 13.60 17.97 -22.02
C ALA A 49 12.45 16.95 -22.03
N ASP A 50 12.35 16.14 -23.10
CA ASP A 50 11.30 15.12 -23.23
C ASP A 50 11.43 14.03 -22.14
N VAL A 51 12.64 13.54 -21.87
CA VAL A 51 12.89 12.54 -20.81
C VAL A 51 12.57 13.10 -19.43
N LEU A 52 12.92 14.36 -19.16
CA LEU A 52 12.60 15.01 -17.89
C LEU A 52 11.08 15.21 -17.74
N ASN A 53 10.39 15.60 -18.81
CA ASN A 53 8.93 15.73 -18.80
C ASN A 53 8.24 14.39 -18.56
N GLU A 54 8.66 13.32 -19.25
CA GLU A 54 8.12 11.97 -19.03
C GLU A 54 8.31 11.52 -17.58
N TRP A 55 9.46 11.83 -16.99
CA TRP A 55 9.72 11.53 -15.58
C TRP A 55 8.81 12.33 -14.64
N CYS A 56 8.61 13.63 -14.91
CA CYS A 56 7.67 14.47 -14.16
C CYS A 56 6.22 13.96 -14.26
N GLU A 57 5.75 13.64 -15.47
CA GLU A 57 4.41 13.09 -15.71
C GLU A 57 4.21 11.76 -14.97
N SER A 58 5.25 10.91 -14.95
CA SER A 58 5.23 9.67 -14.18
C SER A 58 5.07 9.91 -12.68
N CYS A 59 5.80 10.88 -12.13
CA CYS A 59 5.65 11.30 -10.74
C CYS A 59 4.25 11.85 -10.43
N GLU A 60 3.72 12.71 -11.29
CA GLU A 60 2.37 13.27 -11.15
C GLU A 60 1.28 12.20 -11.20
N SER A 61 1.43 11.21 -12.09
CA SER A 61 0.52 10.06 -12.20
C SER A 61 0.51 9.24 -10.91
N VAL A 62 1.68 8.94 -10.35
CA VAL A 62 1.80 8.22 -9.07
C VAL A 62 1.17 9.02 -7.93
N LEU A 63 1.45 10.32 -7.83
CA LEU A 63 0.85 11.19 -6.81
C LEU A 63 -0.68 11.25 -6.94
N SER A 64 -1.21 11.44 -8.15
CA SER A 64 -2.64 11.44 -8.42
C SER A 64 -3.30 10.11 -8.02
N SER A 65 -2.62 8.99 -8.27
CA SER A 65 -3.09 7.66 -7.86
C SER A 65 -3.18 7.55 -6.34
N ILE A 66 -2.18 8.03 -5.62
CA ILE A 66 -2.17 8.06 -4.15
C ILE A 66 -3.34 8.91 -3.63
N ASP A 67 -3.55 10.10 -4.17
CA ASP A 67 -4.66 10.98 -3.77
C ASP A 67 -6.02 10.34 -3.99
N LYS A 68 -6.23 9.69 -5.15
CA LYS A 68 -7.46 8.94 -5.44
C LYS A 68 -7.68 7.81 -4.42
N GLN A 69 -6.62 7.12 -4.02
CA GLN A 69 -6.71 6.04 -3.04
C GLN A 69 -7.04 6.58 -1.64
N ILE A 70 -6.49 7.74 -1.25
CA ILE A 70 -6.84 8.42 -0.01
C ILE A 70 -8.33 8.80 -0.01
N GLN A 71 -8.81 9.44 -1.09
CA GLN A 71 -10.21 9.84 -1.22
C GLN A 71 -11.14 8.62 -1.13
N ARG A 72 -10.80 7.53 -1.84
CA ARG A 72 -11.57 6.28 -1.81
C ARG A 72 -11.62 5.68 -0.40
N ALA A 73 -10.50 5.67 0.32
CA ALA A 73 -10.44 5.17 1.69
C ALA A 73 -11.31 6.01 2.64
N ASN A 74 -11.26 7.33 2.50
CA ASN A 74 -12.07 8.25 3.30
C ASN A 74 -13.58 8.08 3.03
N LEU A 75 -13.99 8.03 1.77
CA LEU A 75 -15.38 7.79 1.38
C LEU A 75 -15.90 6.45 1.91
N TYR A 76 -15.07 5.40 1.82
CA TYR A 76 -15.44 4.09 2.35
C TYR A 76 -15.62 4.12 3.88
N LYS A 77 -14.70 4.79 4.60
CA LYS A 77 -14.79 4.98 6.04
C LYS A 77 -16.06 5.74 6.42
N GLU A 78 -16.36 6.85 5.75
CA GLU A 78 -17.54 7.67 6.00
C GLU A 78 -18.84 6.89 5.76
N LYS A 79 -18.95 6.23 4.60
CA LYS A 79 -20.11 5.39 4.27
C LYS A 79 -20.33 4.29 5.31
N LYS A 80 -19.25 3.61 5.72
CA LYS A 80 -19.33 2.57 6.76
C LYS A 80 -19.78 3.13 8.11
N GLN A 81 -19.28 4.31 8.48
CA GLN A 81 -19.71 4.99 9.71
C GLN A 81 -21.19 5.41 9.64
N GLN A 82 -21.66 5.91 8.51
CA GLN A 82 -23.07 6.29 8.32
C GLN A 82 -23.99 5.08 8.44
N VAL A 83 -23.67 3.98 7.77
CA VAL A 83 -24.44 2.72 7.87
C VAL A 83 -24.48 2.23 9.32
N LYS A 84 -23.33 2.22 9.99
CA LYS A 84 -23.24 1.83 11.41
C LYS A 84 -24.17 2.69 12.29
N LYS A 85 -24.12 4.02 12.15
CA LYS A 85 -24.98 4.95 12.91
C LYS A 85 -26.47 4.74 12.64
N SER A 86 -26.84 4.49 11.38
CA SER A 86 -28.23 4.23 10.98
C SER A 86 -28.76 2.97 11.68
N VAL A 87 -27.99 1.88 11.64
CA VAL A 87 -28.36 0.61 12.28
C VAL A 87 -28.46 0.78 13.79
N GLU A 88 -27.50 1.47 14.42
CA GLU A 88 -27.52 1.75 15.87
C GLU A 88 -28.78 2.53 16.27
N THR A 89 -29.16 3.55 15.49
CA THR A 89 -30.35 4.36 15.74
C THR A 89 -31.63 3.56 15.57
N GLU A 90 -31.72 2.71 14.55
CA GLU A 90 -32.87 1.82 14.32
C GLU A 90 -33.04 0.82 15.47
N VAL A 91 -31.94 0.23 15.94
CA VAL A 91 -31.96 -0.67 17.11
C VAL A 91 -32.43 0.06 18.37
N GLU A 92 -31.99 1.29 18.61
CA GLU A 92 -32.46 2.09 19.74
C GLU A 92 -33.96 2.43 19.64
N ASN A 93 -34.43 2.80 18.45
CA ASN A 93 -35.84 3.12 18.22
C ASN A 93 -36.72 1.88 18.43
N LEU A 94 -36.32 0.71 17.92
CA LEU A 94 -37.02 -0.55 18.14
C LEU A 94 -37.05 -0.93 19.63
N LYS A 95 -35.94 -0.80 20.35
CA LYS A 95 -35.88 -1.03 21.80
C LYS A 95 -36.85 -0.12 22.57
N LYS A 96 -36.92 1.17 22.20
CA LYS A 96 -37.85 2.13 22.81
C LYS A 96 -39.31 1.79 22.49
N ALA A 97 -39.62 1.43 21.24
CA ALA A 97 -40.96 1.03 20.83
C ALA A 97 -41.45 -0.21 21.60
N ILE A 98 -40.63 -1.26 21.69
CA ILE A 98 -40.96 -2.47 22.46
C ILE A 98 -41.22 -2.11 23.92
N LYS A 99 -40.36 -1.32 24.56
CA LYS A 99 -40.53 -0.92 25.96
C LYS A 99 -41.82 -0.13 26.19
N ALA A 100 -42.18 0.77 25.27
CA ALA A 100 -43.42 1.55 25.36
C ALA A 100 -44.67 0.66 25.22
N THR A 101 -44.68 -0.31 24.29
CA THR A 101 -45.77 -1.27 24.15
C THR A 101 -45.88 -2.20 25.36
N SER A 102 -44.76 -2.72 25.86
CA SER A 102 -44.75 -3.55 27.08
C SER A 102 -45.20 -2.80 28.34
N GLN A 103 -45.07 -1.46 28.38
CA GLN A 103 -45.60 -0.66 29.48
C GLN A 103 -47.09 -0.36 29.32
N ALA A 104 -47.60 -0.25 28.09
CA ALA A 104 -49.04 -0.10 27.82
C ALA A 104 -49.81 -1.40 28.10
N ASP A 105 -49.20 -2.57 27.89
CA ASP A 105 -49.82 -3.88 28.17
C ASP A 105 -49.74 -4.31 29.65
N MET A 106 -49.05 -3.56 30.53
CA MET A 106 -48.89 -3.87 31.96
C MET A 106 -49.83 -3.09 32.89
N GLU A 107 -50.81 -2.36 32.34
CA GLU A 107 -51.95 -1.86 33.12
C GLU A 107 -53.10 -2.88 33.24
N ASP A 108 -52.96 -4.07 32.64
CA ASP A 108 -53.88 -5.21 32.83
C ASP A 108 -53.07 -6.49 33.15
N GLU A 109 -53.12 -6.87 34.44
CA GLU A 109 -52.62 -8.09 35.08
C GLU A 109 -51.11 -8.43 35.03
N GLY A 110 -50.54 -8.56 36.23
CA GLY A 110 -49.12 -8.82 36.46
C GLY A 110 -48.65 -10.21 36.04
N ALA A 111 -47.56 -10.26 35.27
CA ALA A 111 -46.63 -11.39 35.26
C ALA A 111 -45.22 -10.95 34.86
N VAL A 112 -44.24 -11.34 35.68
CA VAL A 112 -42.80 -11.11 35.49
C VAL A 112 -42.31 -11.91 34.28
N VAL A 113 -41.84 -11.24 33.22
CA VAL A 113 -41.15 -11.91 32.10
C VAL A 113 -39.67 -11.51 32.08
N SER A 114 -38.84 -12.47 32.48
CA SER A 114 -37.37 -12.44 32.38
C SER A 114 -36.95 -12.73 30.94
N TYR A 115 -36.47 -11.72 30.21
CA TYR A 115 -35.86 -11.92 28.88
C TYR A 115 -34.37 -12.20 29.00
N GLN A 116 -34.00 -13.48 28.86
CA GLN A 116 -32.62 -13.92 28.74
C GLN A 116 -32.10 -13.65 27.33
N SER A 117 -31.13 -12.75 27.21
CA SER A 117 -30.46 -12.41 25.95
C SER A 117 -29.55 -13.54 25.48
N GLN A 118 -29.91 -14.24 24.40
CA GLN A 118 -29.00 -15.18 23.73
C GLN A 118 -28.06 -14.42 22.79
N GLN A 119 -26.76 -14.61 23.04
CA GLN A 119 -25.66 -14.09 22.25
C GLN A 119 -25.70 -14.67 20.83
N TYR A 120 -25.80 -13.81 19.82
CA TYR A 120 -25.46 -14.20 18.45
C TYR A 120 -23.94 -14.15 18.28
N GLN A 121 -23.31 -15.31 18.45
CA GLN A 121 -21.95 -15.57 17.97
C GLN A 121 -22.05 -15.93 16.48
N GLN A 122 -21.78 -14.97 15.59
CA GLN A 122 -21.53 -15.29 14.18
C GLN A 122 -20.19 -16.02 14.06
N ARG A 123 -20.26 -17.35 13.99
CA ARG A 123 -19.23 -18.15 13.33
C ARG A 123 -19.54 -18.20 11.84
N SER A 124 -18.63 -17.69 11.01
CA SER A 124 -18.54 -18.09 9.61
C SER A 124 -17.08 -18.31 9.25
N ALA A 125 -16.65 -19.57 9.38
CA ALA A 125 -15.48 -20.11 8.68
C ALA A 125 -15.90 -21.46 8.11
N THR A 126 -16.17 -21.51 6.81
CA THR A 126 -16.26 -22.77 6.05
C THR A 126 -15.11 -22.78 5.04
N SER A 127 -14.14 -23.63 5.35
CA SER A 127 -13.03 -24.01 4.48
C SER A 127 -13.53 -25.11 3.53
N THR A 128 -13.62 -24.80 2.23
CA THR A 128 -13.73 -25.82 1.19
C THR A 128 -12.33 -26.18 0.72
N LYS A 129 -11.83 -27.36 1.11
CA LYS A 129 -10.63 -27.98 0.54
C LYS A 129 -10.98 -28.59 -0.82
N GLN A 130 -10.35 -28.14 -1.89
CA GLN A 130 -10.27 -28.86 -3.15
C GLN A 130 -8.80 -29.18 -3.47
N LYS A 131 -8.55 -30.43 -3.88
CA LYS A 131 -7.25 -31.07 -4.06
C LYS A 131 -6.49 -30.55 -5.30
N GLY A 132 -5.21 -30.24 -5.09
CA GLY A 132 -4.07 -30.68 -5.91
C GLY A 132 -3.78 -29.98 -7.23
N LEU A 133 -2.58 -29.40 -7.37
CA LEU A 133 -1.64 -29.69 -8.46
C LEU A 133 -0.22 -29.22 -8.06
N LYS A 134 0.77 -29.84 -8.68
CA LYS A 134 2.19 -29.96 -8.31
C LYS A 134 3.00 -28.69 -8.63
N GLY A 135 4.12 -28.49 -7.93
CA GLY A 135 5.32 -27.92 -8.57
C GLY A 135 6.14 -26.90 -7.78
N ALA A 136 7.40 -27.29 -7.51
CA ALA A 136 8.61 -26.47 -7.40
C ALA A 136 8.91 -25.68 -6.10
N LYS A 137 10.08 -26.02 -5.57
CA LYS A 137 10.83 -25.44 -4.45
C LYS A 137 11.32 -24.02 -4.77
N MET A 138 11.64 -23.22 -3.74
CA MET A 138 13.01 -22.77 -3.37
C MET A 138 13.01 -21.41 -2.60
N PHE A 139 13.67 -21.41 -1.43
CA PHE A 139 14.45 -20.31 -0.79
C PHE A 139 13.72 -19.00 -0.39
N GLY A 140 13.85 -18.40 0.80
CA GLY A 140 14.90 -18.44 1.82
C GLY A 140 15.63 -17.07 1.87
N SER A 141 15.33 -16.20 2.84
CA SER A 141 16.14 -15.05 3.32
C SER A 141 15.28 -14.23 4.30
N GLN A 142 15.40 -14.39 5.63
CA GLN A 142 16.42 -13.83 6.54
C GLN A 142 16.52 -12.29 6.50
N VAL A 143 15.68 -11.64 7.31
CA VAL A 143 15.82 -10.23 7.69
C VAL A 143 17.04 -10.09 8.61
N ARG A 144 18.04 -9.31 8.20
CA ARG A 144 19.08 -8.79 9.11
C ARG A 144 18.80 -7.32 9.40
N ARG A 145 18.83 -6.98 10.69
CA ARG A 145 19.28 -5.67 11.17
C ARG A 145 20.80 -5.72 11.32
#